data_AF-A0A1B8NYA5-F1
#
_entry.id   AF-A0A1B8NYA5-F1
#
_cell.length_a   1.000
_cell.length_b   1.000
_cell.length_c   1.000
_cell.angle_alpha   90.00
_cell.angle_beta   90.00
_cell.angle_gamma   90.00
#
_symmetry.space_group_name_H-M   'P 1'
#
loop_
_entity.id
_entity.type
_entity.pdbx_description
1 polymer ?
#
loop_
_entity_poly.entity_id
_entity_poly.type
_entity_poly.pdbx_seq_one_letter_code
_entity_poly.pdbx_strand_id
1 'polypeptide(L)'
;MESFLRSLAILESPEQSGRAGAQSGFSLLELLIVLTIVAALTGLSVAWLEGGSAPSLDSARERLRTDLERAAIQAMEQQQVIGMRPNETGYEFVTRDTGSAEWRTLETSDLPARRWPLDIHLQRAPAAPRTRRRPGWSGGPMARCWAGA
;
A
#
# COMPACT_ATOMS: atom_id res chain seq x y z
N MET A 1 -24.44 93.73 17.45
CA MET A 1 -25.20 92.47 17.33
C MET A 1 -24.99 91.88 15.93
N GLU A 2 -23.73 91.77 15.47
CA GLU A 2 -23.38 91.31 14.11
C GLU A 2 -22.20 90.33 14.11
N SER A 3 -21.60 90.05 15.27
CA SER A 3 -20.55 89.03 15.44
C SER A 3 -21.10 87.59 15.38
N PHE A 4 -22.39 87.41 15.64
CA PHE A 4 -23.05 86.10 15.62
C PHE A 4 -23.24 85.53 14.20
N LEU A 5 -23.19 86.35 13.15
CA LEU A 5 -23.31 85.88 11.76
C LEU A 5 -21.97 85.51 11.11
N ARG A 6 -20.82 85.83 11.74
CA ARG A 6 -19.52 85.32 11.29
C ARG A 6 -19.18 83.94 11.85
N SER A 7 -19.93 83.47 12.84
CA SER A 7 -19.76 82.14 13.42
C SER A 7 -20.47 81.03 12.63
N LEU A 8 -21.15 81.37 11.52
CA LEU A 8 -21.66 80.41 10.53
C LEU A 8 -20.58 79.92 9.56
N ALA A 9 -19.31 80.26 9.80
CA ALA A 9 -18.16 79.45 9.40
C ALA A 9 -18.06 78.13 10.22
N ILE A 10 -19.23 77.56 10.52
CA ILE A 10 -19.46 76.12 10.64
C ILE A 10 -19.28 75.56 9.22
N LEU A 11 -18.04 75.56 8.73
CA LEU A 11 -17.64 74.53 7.78
C LEU A 11 -16.93 73.46 8.61
N GLU A 12 -17.58 72.31 8.68
CA GLU A 12 -16.93 71.01 8.73
C GLU A 12 -15.90 70.82 9.84
N SER A 13 -16.46 70.56 11.02
CA SER A 13 -15.92 69.53 11.91
C SER A 13 -15.77 68.18 11.17
N PRO A 14 -15.05 67.25 11.79
CA PRO A 14 -13.69 66.86 11.48
C PRO A 14 -13.58 66.00 10.21
N GLU A 15 -12.49 66.14 9.46
CA GLU A 15 -11.94 65.09 8.60
C GLU A 15 -11.42 63.93 9.48
N GLN A 16 -12.31 63.31 10.26
CA GLN A 16 -12.13 61.93 10.68
C GLN A 16 -12.47 61.08 9.45
N SER A 17 -11.56 61.07 8.49
CA SER A 17 -11.43 59.96 7.56
C SER A 17 -11.08 58.74 8.40
N GLY A 18 -12.11 58.12 8.98
CA GLY A 18 -12.06 56.72 9.31
C GLY A 18 -11.55 56.04 8.06
N ARG A 19 -10.37 55.43 8.13
CA ARG A 19 -10.02 54.35 7.21
C ARG A 19 -11.06 53.26 7.50
N ALA A 20 -12.24 53.41 6.90
CA ALA A 20 -13.18 52.33 6.70
C ALA A 20 -12.34 51.29 5.98
N GLY A 21 -11.90 50.29 6.73
CA GLY A 21 -10.99 49.26 6.25
C GLY A 21 -11.56 48.77 4.95
N ALA A 22 -10.80 48.92 3.87
CA ALA A 22 -11.18 48.44 2.57
C ALA A 22 -11.33 46.93 2.71
N GLN A 23 -12.56 46.49 2.95
CA GLN A 23 -12.89 45.09 3.08
C GLN A 23 -12.78 44.55 1.65
N SER A 24 -11.60 44.03 1.33
CA SER A 24 -11.32 43.42 0.03
C SER A 24 -12.21 42.20 -0.10
N GLY A 25 -13.29 42.34 -0.87
CA GLY A 25 -14.14 41.22 -1.25
C GLY A 25 -13.31 40.19 -2.01
N PHE A 26 -13.45 38.92 -1.60
CA PHE A 26 -12.78 37.79 -2.22
C PHE A 26 -13.10 37.76 -3.72
N SER A 27 -12.08 37.75 -4.58
CA SER A 27 -12.32 37.65 -6.02
C SER A 27 -12.73 36.22 -6.37
N LEU A 28 -13.64 36.06 -7.35
CA LEU A 28 -13.97 34.73 -7.89
C LEU A 28 -12.70 34.02 -8.42
N LEU A 29 -11.80 34.78 -9.02
CA LEU A 29 -10.51 34.28 -9.49
C LEU A 29 -9.63 33.81 -8.32
N GLU A 30 -9.67 34.52 -7.19
CA GLU A 30 -8.90 34.18 -6.00
C GLU A 30 -9.35 32.84 -5.43
N LEU A 31 -10.66 32.64 -5.28
CA LEU A 31 -11.18 31.34 -4.86
C LEU A 31 -10.87 30.24 -5.89
N LEU A 32 -10.97 30.52 -7.18
CA LEU A 32 -10.69 29.55 -8.24
C LEU A 32 -9.21 29.11 -8.23
N ILE A 33 -8.29 30.06 -8.08
CA ILE A 33 -6.86 29.76 -7.97
C ILE A 33 -6.57 28.99 -6.69
N VAL A 34 -7.13 29.39 -5.55
CA VAL A 34 -6.96 28.68 -4.28
C VAL A 34 -7.42 27.24 -4.40
N LEU A 35 -8.62 27.00 -4.93
CA LEU A 35 -9.15 25.65 -5.13
C LEU A 35 -8.30 24.85 -6.12
N THR A 36 -7.78 25.48 -7.17
CA THR A 36 -6.89 24.82 -8.14
C THR A 36 -5.58 24.41 -7.51
N ILE A 37 -4.95 25.29 -6.72
CA ILE A 37 -3.71 24.99 -6.00
C ILE A 37 -3.96 23.89 -4.97
N VAL A 38 -5.03 23.96 -4.20
CA VAL A 38 -5.40 22.92 -3.22
C VAL A 38 -5.65 21.58 -3.92
N ALA A 39 -6.38 21.56 -5.04
CA ALA A 39 -6.61 20.35 -5.82
C ALA A 39 -5.31 19.77 -6.40
N ALA A 40 -4.43 20.62 -6.93
CA ALA A 40 -3.13 20.20 -7.45
C ALA A 40 -2.23 19.62 -6.34
N LEU A 41 -2.13 20.31 -5.19
CA LEU A 41 -1.35 19.86 -4.04
C LEU A 41 -1.92 18.56 -3.46
N THR A 42 -3.25 18.44 -3.38
CA THR A 42 -3.93 17.22 -2.91
C THR A 42 -3.69 16.06 -3.88
N GLY A 43 -3.83 16.30 -5.20
CA GLY A 43 -3.60 15.30 -6.24
C GLY A 43 -2.16 14.78 -6.25
N LEU A 44 -1.16 15.66 -6.11
CA LEU A 44 0.23 15.25 -5.96
C LEU A 44 0.41 14.43 -4.66
N SER A 45 -0.12 14.89 -3.53
CA SER A 45 0.03 14.21 -2.23
C SER A 45 -0.50 12.77 -2.25
N VAL A 46 -1.65 12.53 -2.91
CA VAL A 46 -2.21 11.18 -3.08
C VAL A 46 -1.32 10.31 -3.97
N ALA A 47 -0.76 10.85 -5.05
CA ALA A 47 0.15 10.11 -5.93
C ALA A 47 1.45 9.66 -5.22
N TRP A 48 1.94 10.45 -4.26
CA TRP A 48 3.10 10.06 -3.43
C TRP A 48 2.77 8.93 -2.44
N LEU A 49 1.56 8.90 -1.89
CA LEU A 49 1.09 7.81 -1.02
C LEU A 49 0.98 6.48 -1.79
N GLU A 50 0.52 6.53 -3.05
CA GLU A 50 0.50 5.35 -3.94
C GLU A 50 1.91 4.92 -4.38
N GLY A 51 2.83 5.89 -4.56
CA GLY A 51 4.22 5.66 -4.97
C GLY A 51 5.09 5.02 -3.88
N GLY A 52 4.74 5.21 -2.61
CA GLY A 52 5.26 4.42 -1.50
C GLY A 52 4.56 3.07 -1.46
N SER A 53 4.88 2.17 -2.38
CA SER A 53 4.36 0.79 -2.39
C SER A 53 4.64 0.12 -1.05
N ALA A 54 3.70 0.25 -0.11
CA ALA A 54 3.59 -0.64 1.03
C ALA A 54 3.61 -2.06 0.44
N PRO A 55 4.44 -2.98 0.97
CA PRO A 55 4.52 -4.32 0.41
C PRO A 55 3.11 -4.90 0.27
N SER A 56 2.66 -5.13 -0.96
CA SER A 56 1.35 -5.71 -1.19
C SER A 56 1.41 -7.21 -0.99
N LEU A 57 0.31 -7.81 -0.57
CA LEU A 57 0.20 -9.27 -0.44
C LEU A 57 0.51 -9.97 -1.77
N ASP A 58 0.11 -9.38 -2.89
CA ASP A 58 0.37 -9.94 -4.22
C ASP A 58 1.85 -9.88 -4.58
N SER A 59 2.54 -8.79 -4.24
CA SER A 59 4.00 -8.72 -4.37
C SER A 59 4.71 -9.78 -3.52
N ALA A 60 4.21 -10.02 -2.30
CA ALA A 60 4.76 -11.05 -1.42
C ALA A 60 4.53 -12.47 -1.98
N ARG A 61 3.35 -12.73 -2.55
CA ARG A 61 3.02 -14.00 -3.23
C ARG A 61 3.90 -14.25 -4.44
N GLU A 62 4.05 -13.25 -5.30
CA GLU A 62 4.82 -13.39 -6.53
C GLU A 62 6.31 -13.64 -6.24
N ARG A 63 6.85 -12.96 -5.22
CA ARG A 63 8.21 -13.23 -4.74
C ARG A 63 8.36 -14.66 -4.22
N LEU A 64 7.45 -15.10 -3.34
CA LEU A 64 7.48 -16.47 -2.82
C LEU A 64 7.39 -17.50 -3.94
N ARG A 65 6.53 -17.28 -4.94
CA ARG A 65 6.42 -18.13 -6.13
C ARG A 65 7.75 -18.20 -6.86
N THR A 66 8.38 -17.06 -7.13
CA THR A 66 9.68 -16.97 -7.81
C THR A 66 10.74 -17.75 -7.05
N ASP A 67 10.79 -17.64 -5.72
CA ASP A 67 11.77 -18.35 -4.90
C ASP A 67 11.53 -19.87 -4.88
N LEU A 68 10.26 -20.31 -4.85
CA LEU A 68 9.91 -21.73 -4.95
C LEU A 68 10.26 -22.32 -6.33
N GLU A 69 10.03 -21.57 -7.41
CA GLU A 69 10.40 -21.99 -8.77
C GLU A 69 11.92 -22.18 -8.89
N ARG A 70 12.71 -21.24 -8.34
CA ARG A 70 14.17 -21.36 -8.28
C ARG A 70 14.61 -22.56 -7.45
N ALA A 71 14.00 -22.76 -6.29
CA ALA A 71 14.28 -23.92 -5.45
C ALA A 71 13.98 -25.25 -6.15
N ALA A 72 12.92 -25.30 -6.95
CA ALA A 72 12.59 -26.49 -7.74
C ALA A 72 13.63 -26.77 -8.83
N ILE A 73 14.05 -25.73 -9.57
CA ILE A 73 15.10 -25.87 -10.60
C ILE A 73 16.40 -26.35 -9.94
N GLN A 74 16.83 -25.72 -8.85
CA GLN A 74 18.04 -26.08 -8.14
C GLN A 74 17.98 -27.51 -7.55
N ALA A 75 16.81 -27.94 -7.06
CA ALA A 75 16.62 -29.30 -6.56
C ALA A 75 16.81 -30.34 -7.67
N MET A 76 16.32 -30.04 -8.87
CA MET A 76 16.47 -30.92 -10.04
C MET A 76 17.92 -30.97 -10.51
N GLU A 77 18.60 -29.82 -10.60
CA GLU A 77 20.00 -29.73 -11.02
C GLU A 77 20.95 -30.46 -10.07
N GLN A 78 20.73 -30.35 -8.76
CA GLN A 78 21.60 -30.94 -7.74
C GLN A 78 21.14 -32.34 -7.30
N GLN A 79 20.08 -32.88 -7.90
CA GLN A 79 19.46 -34.17 -7.57
C GLN A 79 19.23 -34.38 -6.05
N GLN A 80 18.89 -33.31 -5.35
CA GLN A 80 18.66 -33.31 -3.90
C GLN A 80 17.26 -32.80 -3.58
N VAL A 81 16.76 -33.16 -2.39
CA VAL A 81 15.45 -32.69 -1.96
C VAL A 81 15.62 -31.32 -1.31
N ILE A 82 15.08 -30.28 -1.93
CA ILE A 82 14.98 -28.94 -1.32
C ILE A 82 13.56 -28.75 -0.79
N GLY A 83 13.47 -28.33 0.47
CA GLY A 83 12.24 -27.98 1.16
C GLY A 83 12.27 -26.53 1.66
N MET A 84 11.10 -26.02 2.04
CA MET A 84 10.95 -24.71 2.66
C MET A 84 10.46 -24.90 4.10
N ARG A 85 11.16 -24.28 5.06
CA ARG A 85 10.73 -24.21 6.45
C ARG A 85 10.21 -22.80 6.74
N PRO A 86 8.90 -22.62 6.93
CA PRO A 86 8.35 -21.35 7.36
C PRO A 86 8.65 -21.11 8.85
N ASN A 87 8.86 -19.85 9.20
CA ASN A 87 9.03 -19.35 10.56
C ASN A 87 8.06 -18.17 10.80
N GLU A 88 7.91 -17.74 12.05
CA GLU A 88 7.03 -16.63 12.44
C GLU A 88 7.35 -15.34 11.67
N THR A 89 8.64 -15.06 11.49
CA THR A 89 9.09 -13.84 10.82
C THR A 89 9.42 -14.03 9.35
N GLY A 90 9.42 -15.25 8.82
CA GLY A 90 9.94 -15.49 7.46
C GLY A 90 9.92 -16.94 6.99
N TYR A 91 10.87 -17.27 6.13
CA TYR A 91 11.10 -18.64 5.67
C TYR A 91 12.56 -18.84 5.28
N GLU A 92 12.99 -20.10 5.37
CA GLU A 92 14.32 -20.54 4.96
C GLU A 92 14.21 -21.81 4.12
N PHE A 93 15.21 -22.02 3.26
CA PHE A 93 15.32 -23.23 2.47
C PHE A 93 16.21 -24.24 3.18
N VAL A 94 15.75 -25.49 3.20
CA VAL A 94 16.45 -26.63 3.78
C VAL A 94 16.66 -27.67 2.71
N THR A 95 17.75 -28.41 2.78
CA THR A 95 18.02 -29.52 1.87
C THR A 95 18.19 -30.81 2.65
N ARG A 96 17.90 -31.92 1.97
CA ARG A 96 18.14 -33.27 2.46
C ARG A 96 18.69 -34.09 1.31
N ASP A 97 19.79 -34.80 1.58
CA ASP A 97 20.34 -35.77 0.65
C ASP A 97 19.35 -36.95 0.50
N THR A 98 19.20 -37.48 -0.70
CA THR A 98 18.35 -38.65 -0.96
C THR A 98 18.77 -39.87 -0.11
N GLY A 99 20.04 -39.94 0.30
CA GLY A 99 20.56 -40.98 1.19
C GLY A 99 20.50 -40.68 2.70
N SER A 100 20.15 -39.46 3.13
CA SER A 100 20.12 -39.07 4.54
C SER A 100 18.72 -38.68 5.01
N ALA A 101 18.42 -38.94 6.28
CA ALA A 101 17.15 -38.52 6.89
C ALA A 101 17.19 -37.09 7.43
N GLU A 102 18.36 -36.46 7.46
CA GLU A 102 18.59 -35.21 8.16
C GLU A 102 18.40 -34.00 7.25
N TRP A 103 17.56 -33.06 7.70
CA TRP A 103 17.38 -31.77 7.05
C TRP A 103 18.46 -30.81 7.52
N ARG A 104 19.21 -30.25 6.57
CA ARG A 104 20.22 -29.22 6.83
C ARG A 104 19.80 -27.90 6.18
N THR A 105 20.20 -26.77 6.76
CA THR A 105 20.01 -25.47 6.13
C THR A 105 20.74 -25.41 4.80
N LEU A 106 20.08 -24.89 3.77
CA LEU A 106 20.68 -24.70 2.46
C LEU A 106 21.46 -23.38 2.45
N GLU A 107 22.76 -23.48 2.69
CA GLU A 107 23.69 -22.34 2.60
C GLU A 107 24.02 -22.05 1.12
N THR A 108 23.14 -21.34 0.42
CA THR A 108 23.40 -20.89 -0.96
C THR A 108 22.97 -19.44 -1.17
N SER A 109 23.75 -18.69 -1.94
CA SER A 109 23.47 -17.27 -2.22
C SER A 109 22.19 -17.06 -3.03
N ASP A 110 21.77 -18.07 -3.80
CA ASP A 110 20.60 -17.98 -4.70
C ASP A 110 19.26 -18.14 -3.95
N LEU A 111 19.27 -18.81 -2.79
CA LEU A 111 18.09 -19.11 -1.97
C LEU A 111 18.33 -18.68 -0.52
N PRO A 112 18.53 -17.38 -0.26
CA PRO A 112 18.77 -16.88 1.09
C PRO A 112 17.50 -17.02 1.96
N ALA A 113 17.70 -17.13 3.27
CA ALA A 113 16.61 -16.96 4.23
C ALA A 113 15.97 -15.58 4.07
N ARG A 114 14.63 -15.54 4.01
CA ARG A 114 13.87 -14.30 3.80
C ARG A 114 12.97 -14.00 4.98
N ARG A 115 12.79 -12.70 5.25
CA ARG A 115 11.79 -12.19 6.18
C ARG A 115 10.49 -11.90 5.44
N TRP A 116 9.36 -12.12 6.10
CA TRP A 116 8.08 -11.70 5.58
C TRP A 116 8.02 -10.17 5.49
N PRO A 117 7.59 -9.62 4.36
CA PRO A 117 7.49 -8.17 4.20
C PRO A 117 6.25 -7.59 4.89
N LEU A 118 5.31 -8.43 5.32
CA LEU A 118 4.16 -8.09 6.15
C LEU A 118 4.10 -9.04 7.34
N ASP A 119 3.31 -8.69 8.35
CA ASP A 119 2.91 -9.61 9.40
C ASP A 119 1.89 -10.61 8.82
N ILE A 120 2.40 -11.74 8.31
CA ILE A 120 1.59 -12.78 7.65
C ILE A 120 1.71 -14.11 8.37
N HIS A 121 0.56 -14.67 8.74
CA HIS A 121 0.49 -16.03 9.26
C HIS A 121 0.28 -17.02 8.12
N LEU A 122 1.23 -17.94 7.96
CA LEU A 122 1.10 -19.05 7.03
C LEU A 122 0.13 -20.08 7.57
N GLN A 123 -1.05 -20.16 6.96
CA GLN A 123 -1.93 -21.30 7.14
C GLN A 123 -1.62 -22.34 6.08
N ARG A 124 -1.17 -23.52 6.52
CA ARG A 124 -1.13 -24.68 5.62
C ARG A 124 -2.57 -25.10 5.38
N ALA A 125 -2.96 -25.06 4.11
CA ALA A 125 -4.23 -25.59 3.73
C ALA A 125 -4.37 -27.06 4.17
N PRO A 126 -5.49 -27.49 4.79
CA PRO A 126 -5.71 -28.92 5.03
C PRO A 126 -5.50 -29.65 3.72
N ALA A 127 -4.79 -30.77 3.77
CA ALA A 127 -4.66 -31.62 2.61
C ALA A 127 -6.08 -32.00 2.16
N ALA A 128 -6.55 -31.40 1.08
CA ALA A 128 -7.89 -31.65 0.59
C ALA A 128 -8.03 -33.17 0.42
N PRO A 129 -9.11 -33.80 0.93
CA PRO A 129 -9.30 -35.23 0.77
C PRO A 129 -9.18 -35.52 -0.72
N ARG A 130 -8.26 -36.41 -1.09
CA ARG A 130 -8.06 -36.82 -2.49
C ARG A 130 -9.31 -37.58 -2.91
N THR A 131 -10.35 -36.85 -3.30
CA THR A 131 -11.57 -37.44 -3.81
C THR A 131 -11.16 -38.15 -5.09
N ARG A 132 -11.13 -39.48 -5.03
CA ARG A 132 -11.00 -40.36 -6.20
C ARG A 132 -11.93 -39.82 -7.27
N ARG A 133 -11.38 -39.40 -8.43
CA ARG A 133 -12.19 -38.92 -9.57
C ARG A 133 -13.31 -39.93 -9.79
N ARG A 134 -14.56 -39.53 -9.57
CA ARG A 134 -15.70 -40.30 -10.05
C ARG A 134 -15.71 -40.16 -11.58
N PRO A 135 -15.65 -41.26 -12.35
CA PRO A 135 -15.81 -41.19 -13.79
C PRO A 135 -17.29 -40.95 -14.09
N GLY A 136 -17.65 -39.68 -14.30
CA GLY A 136 -19.01 -39.31 -14.70
C GLY A 136 -19.53 -38.04 -14.02
N TRP A 137 -19.04 -36.87 -14.43
CA TRP A 137 -19.89 -35.68 -14.43
C TRP A 137 -19.43 -34.64 -15.45
N SER A 138 -20.42 -34.09 -16.13
CA SER A 138 -20.36 -33.13 -17.23
C SER A 138 -20.43 -31.70 -16.69
N GLY A 139 -19.47 -30.86 -17.11
CA GLY A 139 -19.64 -29.42 -17.37
C GLY A 139 -20.35 -28.56 -16.33
N GLY A 140 -19.58 -27.97 -15.42
CA GLY A 140 -19.93 -26.74 -14.71
C GLY A 140 -18.64 -26.03 -14.26
N PRO A 141 -18.55 -24.68 -14.32
CA PRO A 141 -17.35 -23.95 -13.88
C PRO A 141 -17.22 -24.06 -12.36
N MET A 142 -16.40 -25.01 -11.89
CA MET A 142 -16.11 -25.15 -10.46
C MET A 142 -15.05 -24.12 -10.04
N ALA A 143 -15.51 -22.94 -9.60
CA ALA A 143 -14.75 -22.13 -8.67
C ALA A 143 -14.64 -22.90 -7.34
N ARG A 144 -13.47 -23.49 -7.08
CA ARG A 144 -13.17 -24.14 -5.79
C ARG A 144 -12.88 -23.04 -4.76
N CYS A 145 -13.92 -22.56 -4.10
CA CYS A 145 -13.77 -21.69 -2.94
C CYS A 145 -13.44 -22.53 -1.70
N TRP A 146 -12.43 -22.05 -0.99
CA TRP A 146 -11.94 -22.56 0.28
C TRP A 146 -12.88 -22.10 1.39
N ALA A 147 -13.31 -23.00 2.29
CA ALA A 147 -14.12 -22.62 3.44
C ALA A 147 -13.54 -23.26 4.71
N GLY A 148 -13.14 -22.39 5.65
CA GLY A 148 -13.03 -22.74 7.04
C GLY A 148 -14.36 -22.54 7.75
N ALA A 149 -14.62 -23.42 8.73
CA ALA A 149 -15.22 -23.15 10.02
C ALA A 149 -14.89 -24.36 10.91
#